data_AF-A0A9E8ENK9-F1
#
_entry.id   AF-A0A9E8ENK9-F1
#
_cell.length_a   1.000
_cell.length_b   1.000
_cell.length_c   1.000
_cell.angle_alpha   90.00
_cell.angle_beta   90.00
_cell.angle_gamma   90.00
#
_symmetry.space_group_name_H-M   'P 1'
#
loop_
_entity.id
_entity.type
_entity.pdbx_description
1 polymer ?
#
loop_
_entity_poly.entity_id
_entity_poly.type
_entity_poly.pdbx_seq_one_letter_code
_entity_poly.pdbx_strand_id
1 'polypeptide(L)'
;MELEITWGRVIRVWWAYLWRNLVAILVATILGAIVGGVMGAILYMSGVTSVETLQLVITPISIAIGLVISLFPIKMILGKDFGEFRLVLVENGSTTETKSGELGGVVQ
;
A
#
# COMPACT_ATOMS: atom_id res chain seq x y z
N MET A 1 11.54 -1.82 -23.82
CA MET A 1 10.28 -2.26 -24.45
C MET A 1 9.25 -2.38 -23.36
N GLU A 2 8.14 -1.65 -23.47
CA GLU A 2 7.01 -1.81 -22.55
C GLU A 2 6.34 -3.16 -22.83
N LEU A 3 5.95 -3.88 -21.78
CA LEU A 3 5.37 -5.21 -21.92
C LEU A 3 3.85 -5.12 -21.88
N GLU A 4 3.19 -5.80 -22.81
CA GLU A 4 1.74 -5.83 -22.88
C GLU A 4 1.11 -6.38 -21.59
N ILE A 5 -0.02 -5.79 -21.21
CA ILE A 5 -0.82 -6.24 -20.06
C ILE A 5 -1.55 -7.51 -20.47
N THR A 6 -0.90 -8.67 -20.33
CA THR A 6 -1.51 -9.97 -20.59
C THR A 6 -2.19 -10.53 -19.34
N TRP A 7 -3.25 -11.33 -19.52
CA TRP A 7 -3.98 -11.99 -18.42
C TRP A 7 -3.06 -12.82 -17.50
N GLY A 8 -2.04 -13.49 -18.06
CA GLY A 8 -1.07 -14.24 -17.27
C GLY A 8 -0.24 -13.36 -16.33
N ARG A 9 0.12 -12.14 -16.76
CA ARG A 9 0.84 -11.16 -15.94
C ARG A 9 -0.08 -10.59 -14.87
N VAL A 10 -1.33 -10.28 -15.21
CA VAL A 10 -2.35 -9.78 -14.27
C VAL A 10 -2.55 -10.77 -13.12
N ILE A 11 -2.72 -12.06 -13.40
CA ILE A 11 -2.91 -13.08 -12.37
C ILE A 11 -1.68 -13.20 -11.45
N ARG A 12 -0.45 -13.13 -11.99
CA ARG A 12 0.79 -13.15 -11.19
C ARG A 12 0.86 -11.95 -10.23
N VAL A 13 0.52 -10.75 -10.71
CA VAL A 13 0.48 -9.53 -9.88
C VAL A 13 -0.63 -9.61 -8.84
N TRP A 14 -1.83 -10.04 -9.24
CA TRP A 14 -2.96 -10.21 -8.34
C TRP A 14 -2.67 -11.22 -7.23
N TRP A 15 -2.09 -12.37 -7.55
CA TRP A 15 -1.70 -13.37 -6.55
C TRP A 15 -0.65 -12.85 -5.58
N ALA A 16 0.34 -12.11 -6.10
CA ALA A 16 1.35 -11.47 -5.27
C ALA A 16 0.74 -10.43 -4.31
N TYR A 17 -0.27 -9.69 -4.76
CA TYR A 17 -1.01 -8.75 -3.93
C TYR A 17 -1.86 -9.47 -2.89
N LEU A 18 -2.64 -10.48 -3.31
CA LEU A 18 -3.58 -11.19 -2.46
C LEU A 18 -2.91 -11.79 -1.23
N TRP A 19 -1.85 -12.59 -1.40
CA TRP A 19 -1.21 -13.25 -0.25
C TRP A 19 -0.57 -12.25 0.71
N ARG A 20 0.04 -11.18 0.19
CA ARG A 20 0.63 -10.10 1.02
C ARG A 20 -0.44 -9.36 1.79
N ASN A 21 -1.59 -9.12 1.17
CA ASN A 21 -2.72 -8.47 1.81
C ASN A 21 -3.32 -9.35 2.92
N LEU A 22 -3.47 -10.66 2.69
CA LEU A 22 -3.93 -11.61 3.71
C LEU A 22 -2.99 -11.62 4.93
N VAL A 23 -1.67 -11.63 4.70
CA VAL A 23 -0.69 -11.54 5.79
C VAL A 23 -0.81 -10.20 6.54
N ALA A 24 -0.96 -9.08 5.83
CA ALA A 24 -1.14 -7.78 6.46
C ALA A 24 -2.42 -7.68 7.30
N ILE A 25 -3.54 -8.23 6.82
CA ILE A 25 -4.80 -8.31 7.58
C ILE A 25 -4.62 -9.16 8.84
N LEU A 26 -3.94 -10.30 8.72
CA LEU A 26 -3.68 -11.17 9.88
C LEU A 26 -2.83 -10.43 10.93
N VAL A 27 -1.74 -9.78 10.50
CA VAL A 27 -0.88 -8.98 11.39
C VAL A 27 -1.65 -7.83 12.02
N ALA A 28 -2.45 -7.09 11.25
CA ALA A 28 -3.29 -6.01 11.75
C ALA A 28 -4.32 -6.49 12.77
N THR A 29 -4.91 -7.67 12.55
CA THR A 29 -5.89 -8.27 13.47
C THR A 29 -5.22 -8.65 14.79
N ILE A 30 -4.04 -9.29 14.74
CA ILE A 30 -3.28 -9.67 15.93
C ILE A 30 -2.87 -8.42 16.72
N LEU A 31 -2.28 -7.43 16.05
CA LEU A 31 -1.86 -6.18 16.70
C LEU A 31 -3.04 -5.40 17.25
N GLY A 32 -4.14 -5.30 16.50
CA GLY A 32 -5.38 -4.66 16.96
C GLY A 32 -5.97 -5.36 18.19
N ALA A 33 -5.96 -6.70 18.22
CA ALA A 33 -6.40 -7.47 19.37
C ALA A 33 -5.51 -7.27 20.60
N ILE A 34 -4.18 -7.24 20.42
CA ILE A 34 -3.23 -6.98 21.50
C ILE A 34 -3.43 -5.57 22.06
N VAL A 35 -3.45 -4.56 21.19
CA VAL A 35 -3.60 -3.15 21.60
C VAL A 35 -4.97 -2.93 22.24
N GLY A 36 -6.05 -3.43 21.62
CA GLY A 36 -7.40 -3.32 22.15
C GLY A 36 -7.57 -4.05 23.49
N GLY A 37 -6.97 -5.23 23.64
CA GLY A 37 -6.98 -6.00 24.89
C GLY A 37 -6.23 -5.29 26.02
N VAL A 38 -5.02 -4.77 25.76
CA VAL A 38 -4.22 -4.03 26.75
C VAL A 38 -4.91 -2.73 27.15
N MET A 39 -5.37 -1.94 26.18
CA MET A 39 -6.08 -0.68 26.44
C MET A 39 -7.39 -0.92 27.18
N GLY A 40 -8.15 -1.95 26.78
CA GLY A 40 -9.38 -2.36 27.45
C GLY A 40 -9.14 -2.75 28.90
N ALA A 41 -8.08 -3.51 29.19
CA ALA A 41 -7.71 -3.89 30.55
C ALA A 41 -7.34 -2.66 31.41
N ILE A 42 -6.55 -1.72 30.86
CA ILE A 42 -6.16 -0.49 31.56
C ILE A 42 -7.40 0.36 31.89
N LEU A 43 -8.28 0.57 30.92
CA LEU A 43 -9.48 1.39 31.10
C LEU A 43 -10.47 0.73 32.09
N TYR A 44 -10.61 -0.59 32.03
CA TYR A 44 -11.39 -1.34 33.01
C TYR A 44 -10.84 -1.17 34.44
N MET A 45 -9.53 -1.30 34.63
CA MET A 45 -8.88 -1.06 35.94
C MET A 45 -9.04 0.37 36.45
N SER A 46 -9.20 1.35 35.55
CA SER A 46 -9.46 2.75 35.91
C SER A 46 -10.94 3.04 36.27
N GLY A 47 -11.80 2.02 36.27
CA GLY A 47 -13.22 2.14 36.62
C GLY A 47 -14.14 2.44 35.43
N VAL A 48 -13.62 2.47 34.20
CA VAL A 48 -14.43 2.64 32.99
C VAL A 48 -15.04 1.29 32.59
N THR A 49 -16.32 1.11 32.93
CA THR A 49 -17.10 -0.11 32.58
C THR A 49 -18.02 0.10 31.38
N SER A 50 -18.17 1.35 30.94
CA SER A 50 -18.94 1.73 29.75
C SER A 50 -18.30 1.16 28.48
N VAL A 51 -18.98 0.21 27.84
CA VAL A 51 -18.56 -0.39 26.56
C VAL A 51 -18.51 0.67 25.46
N GLU A 52 -19.44 1.64 25.47
CA GLU A 52 -19.46 2.74 24.49
C GLU A 52 -18.24 3.64 24.62
N THR A 53 -17.82 3.98 25.84
CA THR A 53 -16.63 4.80 26.07
C THR A 53 -15.36 4.05 25.67
N LEU A 54 -15.28 2.75 25.98
CA LEU A 54 -14.19 1.88 25.55
C LEU A 54 -14.09 1.83 24.02
N GLN A 55 -15.21 1.59 23.33
CA GLN A 55 -15.24 1.52 21.87
C GLN A 55 -14.91 2.88 21.24
N LEU A 56 -15.38 3.99 21.79
CA LEU A 56 -15.11 5.33 21.27
C LEU A 56 -13.61 5.68 21.29
N VAL A 57 -12.86 5.17 22.26
CA VAL A 57 -11.41 5.43 22.38
C VAL A 57 -10.58 4.38 21.63
N ILE A 58 -10.90 3.10 21.77
CA ILE A 58 -10.09 2.00 21.23
C ILE A 58 -10.27 1.85 19.71
N THR A 59 -11.50 2.00 19.22
CA THR A 59 -11.83 1.79 17.80
C THR A 59 -11.04 2.70 16.85
N PRO A 60 -10.97 4.04 17.03
CA PRO A 60 -10.21 4.89 16.10
C PRO A 60 -8.71 4.58 16.10
N ILE A 61 -8.14 4.21 17.26
CA ILE A 61 -6.72 3.82 17.37
C ILE A 61 -6.47 2.52 16.59
N SER A 62 -7.32 1.52 16.78
CA SER A 62 -7.23 0.24 16.06
C SER A 62 -7.41 0.41 14.55
N ILE A 63 -8.32 1.29 14.10
CA ILE A 63 -8.50 1.63 12.69
C ILE A 63 -7.24 2.28 12.12
N ALA A 64 -6.67 3.26 12.83
CA ALA A 64 -5.45 3.94 12.36
C ALA A 64 -4.28 2.96 12.19
N ILE A 65 -4.09 2.03 13.15
CA ILE A 65 -3.08 0.98 13.06
C ILE A 65 -3.34 0.07 11.85
N GLY A 66 -4.59 -0.38 11.67
CA GLY A 66 -4.98 -1.21 10.54
C GLY A 66 -4.72 -0.54 9.19
N LEU A 67 -4.98 0.76 9.07
CA LEU A 67 -4.73 1.54 7.85
C LEU A 67 -3.23 1.70 7.56
N VAL A 68 -2.41 1.93 8.57
CA VAL A 68 -0.95 2.03 8.35
C VAL A 68 -0.38 0.70 7.89
N ILE A 69 -0.84 -0.41 8.47
CA ILE A 69 -0.39 -1.76 8.10
C ILE A 69 -0.85 -2.13 6.68
N SER A 70 -2.04 -1.69 6.27
CA SER A 70 -2.58 -1.99 4.92
C SER A 70 -1.82 -1.32 3.78
N LEU A 71 -1.03 -0.27 4.06
CA LEU A 71 -0.15 0.37 3.06
C LEU A 71 1.13 -0.41 2.78
N PHE A 72 1.56 -1.29 3.70
CA PHE A 72 2.82 -2.02 3.60
C PHE A 72 2.87 -2.98 2.39
N PRO A 73 1.81 -3.78 2.10
CA PRO A 73 1.75 -4.64 0.91
C PRO A 73 1.95 -3.89 -0.41
N ILE A 74 1.43 -2.66 -0.51
CA ILE A 74 1.49 -1.85 -1.72
C ILE A 74 2.93 -1.41 -2.00
N LYS A 75 3.64 -0.93 -0.97
CA LYS A 75 5.06 -0.58 -1.12
C LYS A 75 5.90 -1.81 -1.50
N MET A 76 5.58 -2.97 -0.91
CA MET A 76 6.33 -4.20 -1.14
C MET A 76 6.08 -4.82 -2.52
N ILE A 77 4.90 -4.63 -3.11
CA ILE A 77 4.61 -5.12 -4.46
C ILE A 77 5.25 -4.25 -5.54
N LEU A 78 5.31 -2.94 -5.33
CA LEU A 78 5.96 -2.00 -6.25
C LEU A 78 7.46 -2.28 -6.40
N GLY A 79 8.16 -2.67 -5.34
CA GLY A 79 9.58 -2.98 -5.40
C GLY A 79 9.94 -4.41 -5.81
N LYS A 80 8.96 -5.25 -6.19
CA LYS A 80 9.19 -6.68 -6.42
C LYS A 80 9.58 -6.96 -7.86
N ASP A 81 10.66 -7.74 -8.04
CA ASP A 81 10.97 -8.39 -9.30
C ASP A 81 10.08 -9.62 -9.52
N PHE A 82 9.39 -9.66 -10.67
CA PHE A 82 8.58 -10.79 -11.13
C PHE A 82 9.34 -11.68 -12.12
N GLY A 83 10.66 -11.49 -12.25
CA GLY A 83 11.54 -12.21 -13.17
C GLY A 83 11.46 -11.67 -14.60
N GLU A 84 10.28 -11.73 -15.22
CA GLU A 84 10.06 -11.21 -16.58
C GLU A 84 9.84 -9.69 -16.63
N PHE A 85 9.43 -9.08 -15.51
CA PHE A 85 9.15 -7.65 -15.40
C PHE A 85 9.21 -7.18 -13.94
N ARG A 86 9.31 -5.87 -13.74
CA ARG A 86 9.21 -5.21 -12.44
C ARG A 86 8.19 -4.08 -12.52
N LEU A 87 7.46 -3.86 -11.44
CA LEU A 87 6.58 -2.70 -11.34
C LEU A 87 7.46 -1.48 -11.03
N VAL A 88 7.36 -0.42 -11.81
CA VAL A 88 8.07 0.83 -11.56
C VAL A 88 7.11 1.97 -11.81
N LEU A 89 7.16 2.97 -10.94
CA LEU A 89 6.46 4.23 -11.16
C LEU A 89 7.29 5.02 -12.17
N VAL A 90 6.71 5.28 -13.33
CA VAL A 90 7.27 6.19 -14.32
C VAL A 90 6.55 7.52 -14.16
N GLU A 91 7.32 8.60 -14.09
CA GLU A 91 6.76 9.95 -14.03
C GLU A 91 6.12 10.31 -15.36
N ASN A 92 4.82 10.60 -15.35
CA ASN A 92 4.16 11.21 -16.50
C ASN A 92 4.52 12.69 -16.52
N GLY A 93 5.65 13.04 -17.15
CA GLY A 93 6.06 14.45 -17.18
C GLY A 93 7.43 14.83 -17.72
N SER A 94 8.29 13.91 -18.18
CA SER A 94 9.54 14.30 -18.86
C SER A 94 9.51 13.95 -20.34
N THR A 95 8.46 14.36 -21.04
CA THR A 95 8.59 14.64 -22.48
C THR A 95 9.40 15.92 -22.60
N THR A 96 10.72 15.81 -22.39
CA THR A 96 11.63 16.74 -23.06
C THR A 96 11.47 16.41 -24.54
N GLU A 97 10.50 17.05 -25.18
CA GLU A 97 10.49 17.25 -26.62
C GLU A 97 11.83 17.89 -26.96
N THR A 98 12.84 17.06 -27.19
CA THR A 98 13.99 17.48 -27.97
C THR A 98 13.43 17.63 -29.37
N LYS A 99 12.94 18.82 -29.68
CA LYS A 99 12.65 19.29 -31.03
C LYS A 99 13.93 19.17 -31.85
N SER A 100 14.20 17.98 -32.35
CA SER A 100 15.04 17.74 -33.51
C SER A 100 14.16 18.01 -34.73
N GLY A 101 13.99 19.28 -35.06
CA GLY A 101 13.31 19.74 -36.25
C GLY A 101 14.13 20.86 -36.88
N GLU A 102 14.96 20.46 -37.85
CA GLU A 102 15.07 21.17 -39.12
C GLU A 102 15.23 22.71 -39.05
N LEU A 103 16.49 23.15 -39.04
CA LEU A 103 16.90 24.32 -39.83
C LEU A 103 18.01 23.86 -40.79
N GLY A 104 17.59 23.10 -41.81
CA GLY A 104 18.28 23.16 -43.09
C GLY A 104 17.80 24.40 -43.83
N GLY A 105 18.68 25.38 -44.07
CA GLY A 105 18.33 26.60 -44.79
C GLY A 105 19.45 27.63 -44.83
N VAL A 106 20.27 27.52 -45.88
CA VAL A 106 21.14 28.52 -46.52
C VAL A 106 20.77 29.99 -46.25
N VAL A 107 21.78 30.84 -45.98
CA VAL A 107 22.15 32.25 -46.37
C VAL A 107 22.85 32.89 -45.14
N GLN A 108 24.07 33.44 -45.13
CA GLN A 108 24.96 34.07 -46.10
C GLN A 108 26.42 33.61 -45.91
#